data_AF-A0AAE5AED1-F1
#
_entry.id   AF-A0AAE5AED1-F1
#
_cell.length_a   1.000
_cell.length_b   1.000
_cell.length_c   1.000
_cell.angle_alpha   90.00
_cell.angle_beta   90.00
_cell.angle_gamma   90.00
#
_symmetry.space_group_name_H-M   'P 1'
#
loop_
_entity.id
_entity.type
_entity.pdbx_description
1 polymer ?
#
loop_
_entity_poly.entity_id
_entity_poly.type
_entity_poly.pdbx_seq_one_letter_code
_entity_poly.pdbx_strand_id
1 'polypeptide(L)'
;MSNSFGVDKDILRGNAMAARDHAHKLREWIDQYDNPDYYQALSRSVGLVNSPDVEALREHGKKLRQDVELVASRYDAIADGSLGAVEDVTSGDEASAINITKSTREL
;
A
#
# COMPACT_ATOMS: atom_id res chain seq x y z
N MET A 1 1.76 34.73 7.96
CA MET A 1 0.47 34.00 7.87
C MET A 1 0.74 32.57 8.26
N SER A 2 0.23 32.13 9.41
CA SER A 2 0.30 30.74 9.84
C SER A 2 -0.77 29.98 9.05
N ASN A 3 -0.37 29.18 8.06
CA ASN A 3 -1.28 28.18 7.51
C ASN A 3 -1.45 27.12 8.59
N SER A 4 -2.51 27.27 9.39
CA SER A 4 -3.00 26.21 10.26
C SER A 4 -3.43 25.04 9.37
N PHE A 5 -2.48 24.16 9.02
CA PHE A 5 -2.76 22.84 8.50
C PHE A 5 -3.38 22.04 9.65
N GLY A 6 -4.70 22.13 9.79
CA GLY A 6 -5.44 21.19 10.62
C GLY A 6 -5.35 19.82 9.97
N VAL A 7 -4.66 18.89 10.61
CA VAL A 7 -4.59 17.50 10.14
C VAL A 7 -5.92 16.84 10.46
N ASP A 8 -6.70 16.54 9.44
CA ASP A 8 -7.93 15.77 9.58
C ASP A 8 -7.59 14.29 9.76
N LYS A 9 -7.67 13.82 11.02
CA LYS A 9 -7.33 12.46 11.42
C LYS A 9 -8.23 11.42 10.76
N ASP A 10 -9.48 11.77 10.44
CA ASP A 10 -10.42 10.84 9.82
C ASP A 10 -10.12 10.68 8.34
N ILE A 11 -9.71 11.76 7.67
CA ILE A 11 -9.18 11.69 6.29
C ILE A 11 -7.91 10.84 6.25
N LEU A 12 -6.97 11.02 7.18
CA LEU A 12 -5.74 10.22 7.20
C LEU A 12 -6.01 8.73 7.45
N ARG A 13 -6.93 8.40 8.35
CA ARG A 13 -7.36 7.00 8.56
C ARG A 13 -8.04 6.43 7.31
N GLY A 14 -8.92 7.21 6.68
CA GLY A 14 -9.58 6.82 5.43
C GLY A 14 -8.57 6.55 4.30
N ASN A 15 -7.56 7.41 4.15
CA ASN A 15 -6.48 7.24 3.19
C ASN A 15 -5.65 5.99 3.48
N ALA A 16 -5.33 5.71 4.76
CA ALA A 16 -4.61 4.50 5.13
C ALA A 16 -5.39 3.22 4.80
N MET A 17 -6.69 3.21 5.06
CA MET A 17 -7.55 2.08 4.71
C MET A 17 -7.63 1.88 3.19
N ALA A 18 -7.83 2.95 2.43
CA ALA A 18 -7.90 2.89 0.97
C ALA A 18 -6.57 2.41 0.36
N ALA A 19 -5.44 2.89 0.87
CA ALA A 19 -4.12 2.45 0.41
C ALA A 19 -3.90 0.96 0.65
N ARG A 20 -4.25 0.43 1.84
CA ARG A 20 -4.17 -1.02 2.12
C ARG A 20 -5.09 -1.85 1.22
N ASP A 21 -6.30 -1.37 0.96
CA ASP A 21 -7.22 -2.03 0.03
C ASP A 21 -6.66 -2.09 -1.40
N HIS A 22 -6.03 -1.01 -1.87
CA HIS A 22 -5.34 -1.00 -3.17
C HIS A 22 -4.15 -1.96 -3.21
N ALA A 23 -3.32 -1.99 -2.16
CA ALA A 23 -2.21 -2.94 -2.06
C ALA A 23 -2.71 -4.39 -2.11
N HIS A 24 -3.80 -4.70 -1.41
CA HIS A 24 -4.42 -6.01 -1.41
C HIS A 24 -4.94 -6.40 -2.81
N LYS A 25 -5.72 -5.53 -3.45
CA LYS A 25 -6.26 -5.75 -4.81
C LYS A 25 -5.16 -5.97 -5.86
N LEU A 26 -4.04 -5.27 -5.74
CA LEU A 26 -2.89 -5.46 -6.62
C LEU A 26 -2.28 -6.86 -6.47
N ARG A 27 -2.14 -7.34 -5.22
CA ARG A 27 -1.64 -8.69 -4.92
C ARG A 27 -2.60 -9.77 -5.42
N GLU A 28 -3.91 -9.60 -5.21
CA GLU A 28 -4.91 -10.54 -5.74
C GLU A 28 -4.91 -10.59 -7.27
N TRP A 29 -4.78 -9.43 -7.93
CA TRP A 29 -4.74 -9.36 -9.39
C TRP A 29 -3.51 -10.07 -9.95
N ILE A 30 -2.32 -9.86 -9.36
CA ILE A 30 -1.09 -10.47 -9.88
C ILE A 30 -1.03 -11.97 -9.62
N ASP A 31 -1.69 -12.47 -8.57
CA ASP A 31 -1.86 -13.91 -8.35
C ASP A 31 -2.69 -14.58 -9.45
N GLN A 32 -3.65 -13.86 -10.02
CA GLN A 32 -4.43 -14.33 -11.16
C GLN A 32 -3.67 -14.19 -12.49
N TYR A 33 -2.92 -13.10 -12.66
CA TYR A 33 -2.18 -12.82 -13.89
C TYR A 33 -0.98 -13.75 -14.06
N ASP A 34 -0.11 -13.85 -13.05
CA ASP A 34 1.07 -14.70 -13.06
C ASP A 34 0.75 -16.07 -12.47
N ASN A 35 -0.07 -16.83 -13.22
CA ASN A 35 -0.59 -18.13 -12.81
C ASN A 35 0.24 -19.30 -13.42
N PRO A 36 0.92 -20.12 -12.59
CA PRO A 36 1.69 -21.27 -13.05
C PRO A 36 0.88 -22.29 -13.88
N ASP A 37 -0.37 -22.52 -13.52
CA ASP A 37 -1.23 -23.51 -14.19
C ASP A 37 -1.60 -23.05 -15.60
N TYR A 38 -1.78 -21.75 -15.81
CA TYR A 38 -1.99 -21.17 -17.13
C TYR A 38 -0.79 -21.43 -18.05
N TYR A 39 0.44 -21.19 -17.58
CA TYR A 39 1.64 -21.46 -18.39
C TYR A 39 1.82 -22.94 -18.69
N GLN A 40 1.49 -23.84 -17.74
CA GLN A 40 1.55 -25.28 -17.97
C GLN A 40 0.52 -25.72 -19.02
N ALA A 41 -0.71 -25.22 -18.93
CA ALA A 41 -1.76 -25.50 -19.91
C ALA A 41 -1.37 -24.97 -21.30
N LEU A 42 -0.83 -23.75 -21.37
CA LEU A 42 -0.37 -23.13 -22.61
C LEU A 42 0.80 -23.91 -23.22
N SER A 43 1.80 -24.29 -22.42
CA SER A 43 2.94 -25.11 -22.88
C SER A 43 2.50 -26.44 -23.49
N ARG A 44 1.50 -27.09 -22.89
CA ARG A 44 0.92 -28.34 -23.42
C ARG A 44 0.15 -28.12 -24.72
N SER A 45 -0.52 -26.98 -24.88
CA SER A 45 -1.34 -26.70 -26.07
C SER A 45 -0.52 -26.28 -27.29
N VAL A 46 0.55 -25.50 -27.08
CA VAL A 46 1.39 -25.00 -28.19
C VAL A 46 2.51 -25.96 -28.60
N GLY A 47 2.79 -26.98 -27.79
CA GLY A 47 3.84 -27.97 -28.07
C GLY A 47 5.27 -27.39 -28.06
N LEU A 48 6.23 -28.18 -28.54
CA LEU A 48 7.66 -27.83 -28.48
C LEU A 48 8.05 -26.63 -29.36
N VAL A 49 7.30 -26.35 -30.43
CA VAL A 49 7.64 -25.31 -31.42
C VAL A 49 7.56 -23.90 -30.82
N ASN A 50 6.60 -23.65 -29.94
CA ASN A 50 6.42 -22.34 -29.29
C ASN A 50 6.83 -22.37 -27.80
N SER A 51 7.61 -23.38 -27.38
CA SER A 51 8.16 -23.43 -26.02
C SER A 51 8.96 -22.18 -25.62
N PRO A 52 9.73 -21.53 -26.52
CA PRO A 52 10.43 -20.29 -26.19
C PRO A 52 9.48 -19.12 -25.85
N ASP A 53 8.35 -19.01 -26.56
CA ASP A 53 7.38 -17.93 -26.35
C ASP A 53 6.66 -18.09 -25.01
N VAL A 54 6.35 -19.33 -24.61
CA VAL A 54 5.75 -19.62 -23.31
C VAL A 54 6.74 -19.32 -22.17
N GLU A 55 8.03 -19.58 -22.37
CA GLU A 55 9.06 -19.21 -21.39
C GLU A 55 9.21 -17.69 -21.28
N ALA A 56 9.22 -16.98 -22.41
CA ALA A 56 9.27 -15.52 -22.43
C ALA A 56 8.05 -14.90 -21.73
N LEU A 57 6.86 -15.47 -21.93
CA LEU A 57 5.65 -15.03 -21.23
C LEU A 57 5.74 -15.28 -19.71
N ARG A 58 6.30 -16.41 -19.29
CA ARG A 58 6.52 -16.72 -17.87
C ARG A 58 7.50 -15.74 -17.23
N GLU A 59 8.62 -15.45 -17.90
CA GLU A 59 9.59 -14.46 -17.40
C GLU A 59 9.00 -13.05 -17.34
N HIS A 60 8.17 -12.68 -18.32
CA HIS A 60 7.42 -11.43 -18.27
C HIS A 60 6.47 -11.38 -17.06
N GLY A 61 5.73 -12.45 -16.80
CA GLY A 61 4.85 -12.57 -15.62
C GLY A 61 5.60 -12.38 -14.31
N LYS A 62 6.76 -13.03 -14.15
CA LYS A 62 7.63 -12.86 -12.97
C LYS A 62 8.10 -11.41 -12.79
N LYS A 63 8.52 -10.76 -13.88
CA LYS A 63 8.98 -9.37 -13.83
C LYS A 63 7.83 -8.43 -13.46
N LEU A 64 6.67 -8.60 -14.09
CA LEU A 64 5.49 -7.82 -13.74
C LEU A 64 5.08 -8.04 -12.28
N ARG A 65 5.22 -9.26 -11.75
CA ARG A 65 4.97 -9.55 -10.34
C ARG A 65 5.86 -8.75 -9.40
N GLN A 66 7.14 -8.61 -9.73
CA GLN A 66 8.07 -7.78 -8.96
C GLN A 66 7.65 -6.31 -8.99
N ASP A 67 7.29 -5.78 -10.16
CA ASP A 67 6.85 -4.40 -10.31
C ASP A 67 5.55 -4.13 -9.53
N VAL A 68 4.61 -5.07 -9.54
CA VAL A 68 3.35 -4.97 -8.79
C VAL A 68 3.58 -5.02 -7.29
N GLU A 69 4.44 -5.91 -6.80
CA GLU A 69 4.77 -5.96 -5.37
C GLU A 69 5.46 -4.66 -4.91
N LEU A 70 6.28 -4.06 -5.77
CA LEU A 70 6.85 -2.73 -5.49
C LEU A 70 5.76 -1.66 -5.40
N VAL A 71 4.73 -1.70 -6.24
CA VAL A 71 3.62 -0.75 -6.15
C VAL A 71 2.76 -1.00 -4.91
N ALA A 72 2.45 -2.27 -4.61
CA ALA A 72 1.69 -2.65 -3.41
C ALA A 72 2.41 -2.23 -2.12
N SER A 73 3.72 -2.48 -2.01
CA SER A 73 4.51 -2.03 -0.86
C SER A 73 4.57 -0.51 -0.71
N ARG A 74 4.53 0.27 -1.80
CA ARG A 74 4.40 1.73 -1.74
C ARG A 74 3.06 2.17 -1.17
N TYR A 75 1.97 1.49 -1.53
CA TYR A 75 0.67 1.74 -0.92
C TYR A 75 0.67 1.41 0.57
N ASP A 76 1.28 0.29 0.98
CA ASP A 76 1.44 -0.04 2.40
C ASP A 76 2.25 1.04 3.14
N ALA A 77 3.34 1.53 2.55
CA ALA A 77 4.14 2.62 3.13
C ALA A 77 3.36 3.95 3.25
N ILE A 78 2.49 4.27 2.29
CA ILE A 78 1.60 5.43 2.37
C ILE A 78 0.59 5.25 3.51
N ALA A 79 0.05 4.04 3.69
CA ALA A 79 -0.86 3.75 4.78
C ALA A 79 -0.19 3.92 6.14
N ASP A 80 1.02 3.37 6.30
CA ASP A 80 1.78 3.47 7.55
C ASP A 80 2.19 4.91 7.83
N GLY A 81 2.60 5.67 6.81
CA GLY A 81 2.89 7.11 6.95
C GLY A 81 1.65 7.93 7.35
N SER A 82 0.47 7.59 6.81
CA SER A 82 -0.79 8.24 7.17
C SER A 82 -1.19 7.94 8.62
N LEU A 83 -0.98 6.71 9.09
CA LEU A 83 -1.25 6.33 10.48
C LEU A 83 -0.23 6.95 11.45
N GLY A 84 1.05 6.98 11.09
CA GLY A 84 2.09 7.65 11.88
C GLY A 84 1.80 9.14 12.06
N ALA A 85 1.36 9.82 11.00
CA ALA A 85 0.95 11.23 11.10
C ALA A 85 -0.26 11.45 12.04
N VAL A 86 -1.18 10.49 12.16
CA VAL A 86 -2.29 10.55 13.14
C VAL A 86 -1.77 10.44 14.58
N GLU A 87 -0.79 9.57 14.82
CA GLU A 87 -0.16 9.36 16.14
C GLU A 87 0.60 10.63 16.58
N ASP A 88 1.40 11.21 15.68
CA ASP A 88 2.16 12.44 15.94
C ASP A 88 1.24 13.61 16.31
N VAL A 89 0.13 13.80 15.59
CA VAL A 89 -0.84 14.87 15.90
C VAL A 89 -1.54 14.62 17.22
N THR A 90 -1.89 13.37 17.53
CA THR A 90 -2.57 13.03 18.78
C THR A 90 -1.67 13.25 20.00
N SER A 91 -0.40 12.87 19.93
CA SER A 91 0.56 13.12 21.01
C SER A 91 0.82 14.62 21.23
N GLY A 92 0.88 15.41 20.16
CA GLY A 92 0.98 16.88 20.23
C GLY A 92 -0.24 17.55 20.86
N ASP A 93 -1.45 17.07 20.53
CA ASP A 93 -2.71 17.55 21.13
C ASP A 93 -2.76 17.24 22.63
N GLU A 94 -2.40 16.03 23.04
CA GLU A 94 -2.36 15.61 24.45
C GLU A 94 -1.37 16.45 25.27
N ALA A 95 -0.16 16.68 24.75
CA ALA A 95 0.84 17.52 25.40
C ALA A 95 0.34 18.97 25.57
N SER A 96 -0.34 19.50 24.55
CA SER A 96 -0.93 20.84 24.58
C SER A 96 -2.07 20.94 25.59
N ALA A 97 -2.96 19.94 25.65
CA ALA A 97 -4.05 19.88 26.62
C ALA A 97 -3.53 19.80 28.07
N ILE A 98 -2.47 19.01 28.32
CA ILE A 98 -1.82 18.93 29.63
C ILE A 98 -1.24 20.29 30.03
N ASN A 99 -0.56 20.99 29.12
CA ASN A 99 0.02 22.31 29.40
C ASN A 99 -1.04 23.38 29.68
N ILE A 100 -2.15 23.40 28.93
CA ILE A 100 -3.29 24.28 29.20
C ILE A 100 -3.87 23.98 30.59
N THR A 101 -4.06 22.70 30.92
CA THR A 101 -4.62 22.26 32.22
C THR A 101 -3.70 22.65 33.38
N LYS A 102 -2.37 22.54 33.23
CA LYS A 102 -1.42 23.01 34.24
C LYS A 102 -1.46 24.54 34.39
N SER A 103 -1.40 25.26 33.28
CA SER A 103 -1.38 26.73 33.30
C SER A 103 -2.67 27.36 33.83
N THR A 104 -3.83 26.70 33.65
CA THR A 104 -5.11 27.16 34.21
C THR A 104 -5.33 26.76 35.67
N ARG A 105 -4.56 25.81 36.20
CA ARG A 105 -4.62 25.37 37.61
C ARG A 105 -3.70 26.18 38.52
N GLU A 106 -2.71 26.86 37.95
CA GLU A 106 -1.78 27.76 38.64
C GLU A 106 -2.24 29.24 38.64
N LEU A 107 -3.41 29.52 38.05
CA LEU A 107 -4.14 30.80 38.14
C LEU A 107 -5.23 30.73 39.22
#